data_AF-A0A4R0J184-F1
#
_entry.id   AF-A0A4R0J184-F1
#
_cell.length_a   1.000
_cell.length_b   1.000
_cell.length_c   1.000
_cell.angle_alpha   90.00
_cell.angle_beta   90.00
_cell.angle_gamma   90.00
#
_symmetry.space_group_name_H-M   'P 1'
#
loop_
_entity.id
_entity.type
_entity.pdbx_description
1 polymer ?
#
loop_
_entity_poly.entity_id
_entity_poly.type
_entity_poly.pdbx_seq_one_letter_code
_entity_poly.pdbx_strand_id
1 'polypeptide(L)'
;MSSKKKPWTVQWHIGADGTVIRQRSKGDQPHQQLYGSYTTNRRLGLAELDALDYRLARDKKVIGGFVGGLLVLTAAAFACFVVGVVLGWLGVDAARRVVMPAVIVLVVVMIAAGGGHGLMMSRWHRAWNEAGFESPSPVTMSAREAREIVGAPGAVSGRRTKVERA
;
A
#
# COMPACT_ATOMS: atom_id res chain seq x y z
N MET A 1 -27.92 1.90 10.81
CA MET A 1 -26.87 1.23 11.62
C MET A 1 -25.66 0.95 10.73
N SER A 2 -24.55 1.66 10.93
CA SER A 2 -23.31 1.45 10.16
C SER A 2 -22.69 0.12 10.58
N SER A 3 -22.64 -0.88 9.68
CA SER A 3 -21.95 -2.13 9.99
C SER A 3 -20.47 -1.81 10.23
N LYS A 4 -19.97 -1.96 11.45
CA LYS A 4 -18.53 -1.91 11.73
C LYS A 4 -17.85 -2.98 10.89
N LYS A 5 -17.22 -2.58 9.78
CA LYS A 5 -16.44 -3.48 8.92
C LYS A 5 -15.38 -4.13 9.79
N LYS A 6 -15.41 -5.47 9.92
CA LYS A 6 -14.37 -6.20 10.66
C LYS A 6 -13.00 -5.88 10.04
N PRO A 7 -11.99 -5.55 10.86
CA PRO A 7 -10.64 -5.29 10.35
C PRO A 7 -10.09 -6.57 9.71
N TRP A 8 -9.31 -6.41 8.65
CA TRP A 8 -8.58 -7.52 8.09
C TRP A 8 -7.51 -7.97 9.08
N THR A 9 -7.19 -9.25 9.05
CA THR A 9 -6.04 -9.81 9.76
C THR A 9 -5.06 -10.36 8.75
N VAL A 10 -3.78 -10.23 9.04
CA VAL A 10 -2.67 -10.78 8.26
C VAL A 10 -1.93 -11.77 9.14
N GLN A 11 -1.52 -12.89 8.55
CA GLN A 11 -0.68 -13.87 9.20
C GLN A 11 0.27 -14.49 8.18
N TRP A 12 1.54 -14.65 8.57
CA TRP A 12 2.53 -15.34 7.78
C TRP A 12 2.58 -16.82 8.17
N HIS A 13 2.83 -17.66 7.19
CA HIS A 13 3.05 -19.09 7.37
C HIS A 13 4.25 -19.52 6.54
N ILE A 14 5.00 -20.47 7.08
CA ILE A 14 6.12 -21.12 6.40
C ILE A 14 5.79 -22.61 6.38
N GLY A 15 5.62 -23.16 5.17
CA GLY A 15 5.41 -24.59 4.97
C GLY A 15 6.65 -25.40 5.34
N ALA A 16 6.50 -26.71 5.54
CA ALA A 16 7.61 -27.60 5.84
C ALA A 16 8.67 -27.66 4.72
N ASP A 17 8.24 -27.43 3.48
CA ASP A 17 9.05 -27.29 2.28
C ASP A 17 9.78 -25.93 2.18
N GLY A 18 9.47 -24.99 3.08
CA GLY A 18 9.99 -23.63 3.06
C GLY A 18 9.11 -22.64 2.29
N THR A 19 7.95 -23.05 1.76
CA THR A 19 7.04 -22.17 1.03
C THR A 19 6.50 -21.08 1.94
N VAL A 20 6.64 -19.82 1.56
CA VAL A 20 6.16 -18.66 2.34
C VAL A 20 4.77 -18.24 1.88
N ILE A 21 3.81 -18.30 2.79
CA ILE A 21 2.41 -17.98 2.52
C ILE A 21 1.98 -16.80 3.39
N ARG A 22 1.33 -15.82 2.78
CA ARG A 22 0.64 -14.76 3.50
C ARG A 22 -0.87 -14.98 3.45
N GLN A 23 -1.47 -15.17 4.60
CA GLN A 23 -2.92 -15.20 4.76
C GLN A 23 -3.44 -13.79 5.06
N ARG A 24 -4.49 -13.37 4.36
CA ARG A 24 -5.35 -12.24 4.73
C ARG A 24 -6.74 -12.76 5.04
N SER A 25 -7.27 -12.43 6.21
CA SER A 25 -8.56 -12.94 6.67
C SER A 25 -9.48 -11.84 7.21
N LYS A 26 -10.77 -11.93 6.85
CA LYS A 26 -11.89 -11.19 7.48
C LYS A 26 -12.68 -12.01 8.50
N GLY A 27 -12.33 -13.27 8.66
CA GLY A 27 -13.01 -14.25 9.51
C GLY A 27 -12.58 -15.68 9.17
N ASP A 28 -13.22 -16.65 9.81
CA ASP A 28 -12.78 -18.04 9.74
C ASP A 28 -13.38 -18.83 8.56
N GLN A 29 -14.34 -18.22 7.85
CA GLN A 29 -14.97 -18.84 6.69
C GLN A 29 -14.04 -18.84 5.46
N PRO A 30 -14.03 -19.91 4.63
CA PRO A 30 -13.10 -20.04 3.50
C PRO A 30 -13.14 -18.86 2.51
N HIS A 31 -14.33 -18.37 2.17
CA HIS A 31 -14.48 -17.24 1.25
C HIS A 31 -14.03 -15.89 1.84
N GLN A 32 -13.69 -15.85 3.13
CA GLN A 32 -13.19 -14.66 3.84
C GLN A 32 -11.68 -14.69 4.00
N GLN A 33 -11.01 -15.72 3.45
CA GLN A 33 -9.58 -15.95 3.57
C GLN A 33 -8.95 -15.91 2.18
N LEU A 34 -7.93 -15.08 2.03
CA LEU A 34 -7.12 -14.94 0.82
C LEU A 34 -5.70 -15.38 1.15
N TYR A 35 -5.13 -16.21 0.29
CA TYR A 35 -3.77 -16.72 0.47
C TYR A 35 -2.92 -16.33 -0.73
N GLY A 36 -1.73 -15.81 -0.45
CA GLY A 36 -0.71 -15.53 -1.45
C GLY A 36 0.54 -16.33 -1.13
N SER A 37 1.01 -17.13 -2.09
CA SER A 37 2.31 -17.77 -2.03
C SER A 37 3.37 -16.85 -2.62
N TYR A 38 4.55 -16.83 -2.01
CA TYR A 38 5.64 -15.97 -2.41
C TYR A 38 6.88 -16.80 -2.73
N THR A 39 7.53 -16.47 -3.85
CA THR A 39 8.84 -17.02 -4.19
C THR A 39 9.94 -16.24 -3.45
N THR A 40 10.88 -16.98 -2.87
CA THR A 40 11.95 -16.44 -2.03
C THR A 40 13.31 -16.92 -2.52
N ASN A 41 14.28 -16.00 -2.55
CA ASN A 41 15.66 -16.26 -2.94
C ASN A 41 16.47 -17.00 -1.87
N ARG A 42 15.97 -17.05 -0.63
CA ARG A 42 16.62 -17.70 0.52
C ARG A 42 15.56 -18.23 1.48
N ARG A 43 15.96 -19.13 2.39
CA ARG A 43 15.09 -19.53 3.51
C ARG A 43 14.86 -18.33 4.44
N LEU A 44 13.59 -18.02 4.69
CA LEU A 44 13.17 -16.94 5.57
C LEU A 44 12.69 -17.47 6.92
N GLY A 45 12.89 -16.68 7.97
CA GLY A 45 12.31 -16.94 9.29
C GLY A 45 11.07 -16.07 9.55
N LEU A 46 10.18 -16.52 10.44
CA LEU A 46 8.98 -15.75 10.82
C LEU A 46 9.32 -14.35 11.36
N ALA A 47 10.40 -14.22 12.14
CA ALA A 47 10.84 -12.94 12.66
C ALA A 47 11.22 -11.94 11.55
N GLU A 48 11.80 -12.42 10.44
CA GLU A 48 12.15 -11.59 9.29
C GLU A 48 10.90 -11.13 8.54
N LEU A 49 9.91 -12.01 8.39
CA LEU A 49 8.61 -11.70 7.78
C LEU A 49 7.84 -10.64 8.58
N ASP A 50 7.82 -10.78 9.90
CA ASP A 50 7.20 -9.79 10.79
C ASP A 50 7.96 -8.45 10.73
N ALA A 51 9.29 -8.46 10.70
CA ALA A 51 10.11 -7.26 10.55
C ALA A 51 9.85 -6.54 9.22
N LEU A 52 9.66 -7.29 8.13
CA LEU A 52 9.26 -6.72 6.84
C LEU A 52 7.90 -6.03 6.94
N ASP A 53 6.89 -6.67 7.54
CA ASP A 53 5.56 -6.06 7.70
C ASP A 53 5.62 -4.75 8.52
N TYR A 54 6.44 -4.69 9.57
CA TYR A 54 6.66 -3.45 10.32
C TYR A 54 7.31 -2.34 9.48
N ARG A 55 8.30 -2.68 8.65
CA ARG A 55 8.94 -1.72 7.73
C ARG A 55 7.95 -1.20 6.69
N LEU A 56 7.22 -2.10 6.03
CA LEU A 56 6.23 -1.76 5.02
C LEU A 56 5.07 -0.94 5.60
N ALA A 57 4.65 -1.22 6.83
CA ALA A 57 3.62 -0.44 7.51
C ALA A 57 4.07 1.01 7.78
N ARG A 58 5.33 1.19 8.17
CA ARG A 58 5.93 2.52 8.34
C ARG A 58 6.01 3.27 7.01
N ASP A 59 6.50 2.62 5.97
CA ASP A 59 6.62 3.21 4.65
C ASP A 59 5.25 3.58 4.09
N LYS A 60 4.24 2.71 4.23
CA LYS A 60 2.86 3.00 3.83
C LYS A 60 2.31 4.26 4.50
N LYS A 61 2.62 4.51 5.78
CA LYS A 61 2.20 5.73 6.48
C LYS A 61 2.85 6.98 5.89
N VAL A 62 4.15 6.93 5.60
CA VAL A 62 4.88 8.04 4.96
C VAL A 62 4.33 8.31 3.57
N ILE A 63 4.14 7.25 2.78
CA ILE A 63 3.55 7.29 1.44
C ILE A 63 2.14 7.90 1.49
N GLY A 64 1.30 7.44 2.41
CA GLY A 64 -0.06 7.96 2.59
C GLY A 64 -0.07 9.45 2.95
N GLY A 65 0.85 9.90 3.80
CA GLY A 65 1.02 11.32 4.13
C GLY A 65 1.44 12.16 2.92
N PHE A 66 2.40 11.68 2.13
CA PHE A 66 2.84 12.34 0.90
C PHE A 66 1.70 12.47 -0.12
N VAL A 67 0.99 11.37 -0.40
CA VAL A 67 -0.16 11.37 -1.33
C VAL A 67 -1.27 12.28 -0.83
N GLY A 68 -1.58 12.24 0.48
CA GLY A 68 -2.56 13.13 1.10
C GLY A 68 -2.19 14.61 0.94
N GLY A 69 -0.92 14.96 1.15
CA GLY A 69 -0.41 16.31 0.95
C GLY A 69 -0.55 16.78 -0.51
N LEU A 70 -0.17 15.94 -1.48
CA LEU A 70 -0.35 16.27 -2.90
C LEU A 70 -1.83 16.47 -3.26
N LEU A 71 -2.73 15.67 -2.71
CA LEU A 71 -4.17 15.79 -2.96
C LEU A 71 -4.73 17.12 -2.42
N VAL A 72 -4.33 17.51 -1.20
CA VAL A 72 -4.73 18.80 -0.61
C VAL A 72 -4.19 19.97 -1.44
N LEU A 73 -2.91 19.92 -1.84
CA LEU A 73 -2.31 20.95 -2.70
C LEU A 73 -3.01 21.05 -4.05
N THR A 74 -3.33 19.91 -4.66
CA THR A 74 -4.08 19.87 -5.94
C THR A 74 -5.45 20.51 -5.78
N ALA A 75 -6.20 20.14 -4.73
CA ALA A 75 -7.53 20.67 -4.49
C ALA A 75 -7.50 22.18 -4.25
N ALA A 76 -6.56 22.67 -3.43
CA ALA A 76 -6.38 24.10 -3.16
C ALA A 76 -5.97 24.86 -4.42
N ALA A 77 -5.00 24.36 -5.17
CA ALA A 77 -4.55 25.00 -6.41
C ALA A 77 -5.67 25.04 -7.46
N PHE A 78 -6.44 23.96 -7.60
CA PHE A 78 -7.58 23.93 -8.50
C PHE A 78 -8.67 24.92 -8.09
N ALA A 79 -8.99 25.03 -6.80
CA ALA A 79 -9.94 26.02 -6.31
C ALA A 79 -9.46 27.46 -6.59
N CYS A 80 -8.19 27.76 -6.33
CA CYS A 80 -7.60 29.06 -6.67
C CYS A 80 -7.63 29.34 -8.18
N PHE A 81 -7.36 28.32 -9.01
CA PHE A 81 -7.45 28.44 -10.46
C PHE A 81 -8.86 28.83 -10.90
N VAL A 82 -9.89 28.12 -10.42
CA VAL A 82 -11.29 28.41 -10.73
C VAL A 82 -11.69 29.82 -10.29
N VAL A 83 -11.36 30.21 -9.05
CA VAL A 83 -11.61 31.56 -8.54
C VAL A 83 -10.92 32.62 -9.40
N GLY A 84 -9.65 32.40 -9.75
CA GLY A 84 -8.88 33.30 -10.60
C GLY A 84 -9.48 33.45 -12.00
N VAL A 85 -9.97 32.37 -12.61
CA VAL A 85 -10.65 32.41 -13.91
C VAL A 85 -11.95 33.21 -13.83
N VAL A 86 -12.76 32.98 -12.79
CA VAL A 86 -14.01 33.74 -12.57
C VAL A 86 -13.73 35.22 -12.37
N LEU A 87 -12.74 35.57 -11.55
CA LEU A 87 -12.33 36.97 -11.35
C LEU A 87 -11.84 37.63 -12.65
N GLY A 88 -11.12 36.87 -13.49
CA GLY A 88 -10.66 37.35 -14.79
C GLY A 88 -11.83 37.63 -15.74
N TRP A 89 -12.85 36.77 -15.73
CA TRP A 89 -14.07 36.97 -16.51
C TRP A 89 -14.87 38.20 -16.05
N LEU A 90 -14.83 38.51 -14.75
CA LEU A 90 -15.42 39.72 -14.16
C LEU A 90 -14.57 40.98 -14.34
N GLY A 91 -13.43 40.90 -15.04
CA GLY A 91 -12.57 42.06 -15.31
C GLY A 91 -11.73 42.53 -14.11
N VAL A 92 -11.53 41.67 -13.10
CA VAL A 92 -10.73 42.02 -11.91
C VAL A 92 -9.24 41.83 -12.19
N ASP A 93 -8.47 42.91 -12.15
CA ASP A 93 -7.01 42.91 -12.43
C ASP A 93 -6.19 41.94 -11.54
N ALA A 94 -6.70 41.62 -10.34
CA ALA A 94 -6.07 40.67 -9.43
C ALA A 94 -6.13 39.21 -9.91
N ALA A 95 -6.95 38.87 -10.91
CA ALA A 95 -7.14 37.51 -11.42
C ALA A 95 -5.82 36.82 -11.79
N ARG A 96 -4.92 37.54 -12.49
CA ARG A 96 -3.62 37.01 -12.92
C ARG A 96 -2.71 36.64 -11.74
N ARG A 97 -2.85 37.35 -10.61
CA ARG A 97 -2.09 37.08 -9.38
C ARG A 97 -2.56 35.80 -8.68
N VAL A 98 -3.74 35.29 -9.01
CA VAL A 98 -4.31 34.06 -8.46
C VAL A 98 -4.09 32.88 -9.41
N VAL A 99 -4.33 33.07 -10.72
CA VAL A 99 -4.23 32.00 -11.72
C VAL A 99 -2.80 31.49 -11.91
N MET A 100 -1.82 32.38 -12.05
CA MET A 100 -0.43 31.96 -12.35
C MET A 100 0.18 31.10 -11.24
N PRO A 101 0.11 31.47 -9.95
CA PRO A 101 0.59 30.60 -8.87
C PRO A 101 -0.14 29.26 -8.82
N ALA A 102 -1.45 29.24 -9.06
CA ALA A 102 -2.23 28.00 -9.08
C ALA A 102 -1.74 27.03 -10.16
N VAL A 103 -1.49 27.53 -11.37
CA VAL A 103 -0.93 26.72 -12.47
C VAL A 103 0.45 26.18 -12.12
N ILE A 104 1.32 27.01 -11.53
CA ILE A 104 2.66 26.58 -11.10
C ILE A 104 2.55 25.43 -10.08
N VAL A 105 1.68 25.57 -9.08
CA VAL A 105 1.48 24.51 -8.07
C VAL A 105 0.97 23.22 -8.72
N LEU A 106 0.01 23.30 -9.66
CA LEU A 106 -0.50 22.12 -10.36
C LEU A 106 0.59 21.40 -11.14
N VAL A 107 1.46 22.14 -11.86
CA VAL A 107 2.59 21.55 -12.59
C VAL A 107 3.58 20.88 -11.64
N VAL A 108 3.93 21.55 -10.54
CA VAL A 108 4.83 21.00 -9.52
C VAL A 108 4.26 19.72 -8.91
N VAL A 109 2.97 19.70 -8.60
CA VAL A 109 2.30 18.51 -8.05
C VAL A 109 2.31 17.36 -9.06
N MET A 110 2.07 17.61 -10.35
CA MET A 110 2.16 16.56 -11.37
C MET A 110 3.56 15.95 -11.45
N ILE A 111 4.61 16.79 -11.43
CA ILE A 111 6.00 16.33 -11.44
C ILE A 111 6.31 15.51 -10.17
N ALA A 112 5.90 16.02 -9.00
CA ALA A 112 6.10 15.36 -7.72
C ALA A 112 5.35 14.01 -7.64
N ALA A 113 4.14 13.92 -8.22
CA ALA A 113 3.38 12.68 -8.28
C ALA A 113 4.08 11.64 -9.17
N GLY A 114 4.50 12.02 -10.38
CA GLY A 114 5.18 11.12 -11.31
C GLY A 114 6.53 10.63 -10.78
N GLY A 115 7.40 11.57 -10.38
CA GLY A 115 8.73 11.25 -9.83
C GLY A 115 8.65 10.53 -8.48
N GLY A 116 7.76 10.98 -7.60
CA GLY A 116 7.51 10.36 -6.30
C GLY A 116 7.06 8.91 -6.44
N HIS A 117 6.08 8.64 -7.31
CA HIS A 117 5.57 7.29 -7.52
C HIS A 117 6.66 6.30 -7.96
N GLY A 118 7.50 6.68 -8.92
CA GLY A 118 8.60 5.84 -9.40
C GLY A 118 9.62 5.53 -8.31
N LEU A 119 10.04 6.54 -7.54
CA LEU A 119 10.95 6.37 -6.40
C LEU A 119 10.33 5.47 -5.31
N MET A 120 9.05 5.67 -5.01
CA MET A 120 8.33 4.89 -3.99
C MET A 120 8.20 3.42 -4.41
N MET A 121 7.87 3.15 -5.67
CA MET A 121 7.81 1.78 -6.19
C MET A 121 9.19 1.13 -6.22
N SER A 122 10.24 1.84 -6.62
CA SER A 122 11.61 1.30 -6.56
C SER A 122 12.01 0.94 -5.14
N ARG A 123 11.73 1.81 -4.16
CA ARG A 123 12.00 1.53 -2.73
C ARG A 123 11.17 0.36 -2.22
N TRP A 124 9.91 0.26 -2.63
CA TRP A 124 9.04 -0.86 -2.29
C TRP A 124 9.61 -2.18 -2.81
N HIS A 125 9.93 -2.28 -4.10
CA HIS A 125 10.54 -3.47 -4.69
C HIS A 125 11.87 -3.81 -4.01
N ARG A 126 12.72 -2.81 -3.75
CA ARG A 126 14.00 -3.02 -3.06
C ARG A 126 13.80 -3.60 -1.65
N ALA A 127 12.85 -3.11 -0.88
CA ALA A 127 12.58 -3.61 0.47
C ALA A 127 12.16 -5.09 0.48
N TRP A 128 11.35 -5.51 -0.50
CA TRP A 128 10.98 -6.92 -0.66
C TRP A 128 12.16 -7.79 -1.08
N ASN A 129 12.97 -7.30 -2.02
CA ASN A 129 14.15 -8.03 -2.50
C ASN A 129 15.21 -8.18 -1.39
N GLU A 130 15.48 -7.12 -0.64
CA GLU A 130 16.38 -7.13 0.52
C GLU A 130 15.90 -8.07 1.63
N ALA A 131 14.57 -8.21 1.80
CA ALA A 131 14.02 -9.17 2.74
C ALA A 131 14.20 -10.63 2.28
N GLY A 132 14.47 -10.87 0.99
CA GLY A 132 14.73 -12.18 0.41
C GLY A 132 13.60 -12.70 -0.49
N PHE A 133 12.66 -11.85 -0.89
CA PHE A 133 11.64 -12.19 -1.88
C PHE A 133 12.13 -11.92 -3.31
N GLU A 134 11.67 -12.70 -4.28
CA GLU A 134 11.92 -12.41 -5.70
C GLU A 134 11.05 -11.26 -6.21
N SER A 135 9.84 -11.16 -5.67
CA SER A 135 8.85 -10.17 -6.08
C SER A 135 7.90 -9.81 -4.93
N PRO A 136 7.45 -8.55 -4.84
CA PRO A 136 6.39 -8.16 -3.91
C PRO A 136 5.00 -8.70 -4.28
N SER A 137 4.83 -9.23 -5.49
CA SER A 137 3.56 -9.75 -6.00
C SER A 137 3.44 -11.25 -5.72
N PRO A 138 2.54 -11.69 -4.84
CA PRO A 138 2.32 -13.10 -4.60
C PRO A 138 1.55 -13.77 -5.75
N VAL A 139 1.75 -15.08 -5.89
CA VAL A 139 0.85 -15.94 -6.65
C VAL A 139 -0.36 -16.25 -5.76
N THR A 140 -1.56 -15.93 -6.24
CA THR A 140 -2.80 -16.26 -5.52
C THR A 140 -2.98 -17.76 -5.45
N MET A 141 -3.25 -18.27 -4.26
CA MET A 141 -3.39 -19.70 -3.99
C MET A 141 -4.80 -20.01 -3.48
N SER A 142 -5.29 -21.21 -3.80
CA SER A 142 -6.60 -21.67 -3.30
C SER A 142 -6.58 -21.88 -1.79
N ALA A 143 -7.70 -21.63 -1.11
CA ALA A 143 -7.78 -21.83 0.34
C ALA A 143 -7.60 -23.31 0.75
N ARG A 144 -7.92 -24.26 -0.14
CA ARG A 144 -7.71 -25.68 0.09
C ARG A 144 -6.22 -26.01 0.15
N GLU A 145 -5.49 -25.67 -0.91
CA GLU A 145 -4.05 -25.90 -1.03
C GLU A 145 -3.28 -25.19 0.08
N ALA A 146 -3.65 -23.95 0.40
CA ALA A 146 -3.04 -23.22 1.51
C ALA A 146 -3.17 -23.95 2.84
N ARG A 147 -4.34 -24.54 3.12
CA ARG A 147 -4.59 -25.28 4.37
C ARG A 147 -3.86 -26.61 4.41
N GLU A 148 -3.72 -27.27 3.27
CA GLU A 148 -2.92 -28.49 3.16
C GLU A 148 -1.45 -28.20 3.51
N ILE A 149 -0.88 -27.11 3.00
CA ILE A 149 0.52 -26.71 3.31
C ILE A 149 0.65 -26.22 4.77
N VAL A 150 -0.26 -25.35 5.23
CA VAL A 150 -0.21 -24.78 6.59
C VAL A 150 -0.51 -25.81 7.68
N GLY A 151 -1.33 -26.82 7.36
CA GLY A 151 -1.67 -27.91 8.27
C GLY A 151 -0.65 -29.06 8.30
N ALA A 152 0.34 -29.04 7.41
CA ALA A 152 1.35 -30.09 7.33
C ALA A 152 2.27 -30.09 8.57
N PRO A 153 2.71 -31.27 9.06
CA PRO A 153 3.70 -31.35 10.13
C PRO A 153 4.98 -30.59 9.78
N GLY A 154 5.44 -29.72 10.68
CA GLY A 154 6.62 -28.87 10.45
C GLY A 154 6.32 -27.50 9.85
N ALA A 155 5.08 -27.21 9.46
CA ALA A 155 4.67 -25.86 9.12
C ALA A 155 4.63 -24.96 10.37
N VAL A 156 5.09 -23.72 10.21
CA VAL A 156 5.14 -22.74 11.31
C VAL A 156 4.32 -21.51 10.94
N SER A 157 3.51 -21.04 11.88
CA SER A 157 2.65 -19.87 11.69
C SER A 157 3.12 -18.72 12.58
N GLY A 158 3.22 -17.53 11.99
CA GLY A 158 3.57 -16.30 12.68
C GLY A 158 2.39 -15.69 13.44
N ARG A 159 2.62 -14.49 13.99
CA ARG A 159 1.60 -13.75 14.73
C ARG A 159 0.50 -13.26 13.79
N ARG A 160 -0.75 -13.36 14.23
CA ARG A 160 -1.88 -12.71 13.57
C ARG A 160 -1.92 -11.22 13.93
N THR A 161 -1.81 -10.35 12.94
CA THR A 161 -1.83 -8.89 13.11
C THR A 161 -3.09 -8.30 12.48
N LYS A 162 -3.68 -7.27 13.12
CA LYS A 162 -4.80 -6.53 12.55
C LYS A 162 -4.25 -5.47 11.59
N VAL A 163 -4.83 -5.38 10.40
CA VAL A 163 -4.47 -4.38 9.41
C VAL A 163 -5.71 -3.59 8.98
N GLU A 164 -5.57 -2.28 8.88
CA GLU A 164 -6.57 -1.44 8.22
C GLU A 164 -6.57 -1.71 6.71
N ARG A 165 -7.76 -1.65 6.11
CA ARG A 165 -7.94 -1.89 4.68
C ARG A 165 -7.01 -0.95 3.91
N ALA A 166 -6.10 -1.53 3.11
CA ALA A 166 -5.37 -0.80 2.07
C ALA A 166 -6.33 -0.43 0.94
#